data_AF-A0A849SHP2-F1
#
_entry.id   AF-A0A849SHP2-F1
#
_cell.length_a   1.000
_cell.length_b   1.000
_cell.length_c   1.000
_cell.angle_alpha   90.00
_cell.angle_beta   90.00
_cell.angle_gamma   90.00
#
_symmetry.space_group_name_H-M   'P 1'
#
loop_
_entity.id
_entity.type
_entity.pdbx_description
1 polymer ?
#
loop_
_entity_poly.entity_id
_entity_poly.type
_entity_poly.pdbx_seq_one_letter_code
_entity_poly.pdbx_strand_id
1 'polypeptide(L)'
;HEDLTGLDRLRVITNALTRLRVCDAEGVMEFSFKGELLDVPSGYMPWFDAPNRATQSTQVIFGHWSALGLQQRKNIFALDTGCLWGGQLTAMNLETKAITQVQSHVLDKPVKLNL
;
A
#
# COMPACT_ATOMS: atom_id res chain seq x y z
N HIS A 1 -0.36 8.24 -20.49
CA HIS A 1 -1.71 8.24 -21.08
C HIS A 1 -2.23 9.67 -21.16
N GLU A 2 -1.97 10.37 -22.26
CA GLU A 2 -2.45 11.74 -22.44
C GLU A 2 -3.93 11.79 -22.81
N ASP A 3 -4.48 10.67 -23.32
CA ASP A 3 -5.88 10.59 -23.79
C ASP A 3 -6.90 10.40 -22.66
N LEU A 4 -6.46 10.10 -21.43
CA LEU A 4 -7.37 9.96 -20.28
C LEU A 4 -7.85 11.33 -19.80
N THR A 5 -9.16 11.57 -19.91
CA THR A 5 -9.83 12.80 -19.51
C THR A 5 -11.06 12.54 -18.65
N GLY A 6 -11.63 13.60 -18.06
CA GLY A 6 -12.88 13.53 -17.30
C GLY A 6 -12.91 12.42 -16.23
N LEU A 7 -14.01 11.66 -16.21
CA LEU A 7 -14.25 10.61 -15.21
C LEU A 7 -13.25 9.48 -15.29
N ASP A 8 -12.77 9.11 -16.48
CA ASP A 8 -11.83 8.01 -16.63
C ASP A 8 -10.47 8.35 -16.03
N ARG A 9 -10.02 9.60 -16.20
CA ARG A 9 -8.83 10.11 -15.51
C ARG A 9 -9.00 10.07 -13.99
N LEU A 10 -10.13 10.56 -13.49
CA LEU A 10 -10.41 10.60 -12.05
C LEU A 10 -10.49 9.19 -11.44
N ARG A 11 -11.07 8.23 -12.15
CA ARG A 11 -11.11 6.81 -11.74
C ARG A 11 -9.72 6.24 -11.59
N VAL A 12 -8.85 6.45 -12.58
CA VAL A 12 -7.47 5.96 -12.54
C VAL A 12 -6.70 6.59 -11.37
N ILE A 13 -6.76 7.91 -11.22
CA ILE A 13 -6.12 8.63 -10.10
C ILE A 13 -6.62 8.09 -8.75
N THR A 14 -7.94 7.98 -8.60
CA THR A 14 -8.54 7.50 -7.33
C THR A 14 -8.09 6.08 -7.03
N ASN A 15 -8.12 5.17 -8.01
CA ASN A 15 -7.68 3.79 -7.82
C ASN A 15 -6.19 3.71 -7.47
N ALA A 16 -5.34 4.49 -8.15
CA ALA A 16 -3.90 4.53 -7.87
C ALA A 16 -3.60 5.02 -6.45
N LEU A 17 -4.29 6.07 -5.98
CA LEU A 17 -4.03 6.68 -4.68
C LEU A 17 -4.67 5.94 -3.50
N THR A 18 -5.75 5.18 -3.73
CA THR A 18 -6.56 4.63 -2.63
C THR A 18 -6.70 3.12 -2.63
N ARG A 19 -6.33 2.42 -3.72
CA ARG A 19 -6.62 0.98 -3.87
C ARG A 19 -5.44 0.15 -4.34
N LEU A 20 -4.45 0.76 -5.00
CA LEU A 20 -3.34 0.07 -5.63
C LEU A 20 -2.48 -0.73 -4.64
N ARG A 21 -2.21 -1.97 -5.03
CA ARG A 21 -1.25 -2.86 -4.35
C ARG A 21 -0.21 -3.32 -5.37
N VAL A 22 -0.67 -4.05 -6.38
CA VAL A 22 0.17 -4.64 -7.43
C VAL A 22 -0.23 -4.14 -8.81
N CYS A 23 0.72 -4.16 -9.73
CA CYS A 23 0.52 -3.89 -11.16
C CYS A 23 1.43 -4.77 -12.01
N ASP A 24 1.17 -4.86 -13.31
CA ASP A 24 2.10 -5.48 -14.25
C ASP A 24 3.27 -4.54 -14.61
N ALA A 25 4.12 -4.96 -15.54
CA ALA A 25 5.30 -4.20 -15.97
C ALA A 25 4.92 -2.91 -16.74
N GLU A 26 3.73 -2.89 -17.34
CA GLU A 26 3.15 -1.77 -18.07
C GLU A 26 2.42 -0.79 -17.13
N GLY A 27 2.27 -1.14 -15.85
CA GLY A 27 1.62 -0.33 -14.82
C GLY A 27 0.10 -0.50 -14.76
N VAL A 28 -0.45 -1.53 -15.40
CA VAL A 28 -1.88 -1.88 -15.29
C VAL A 28 -2.16 -2.41 -13.89
N MET A 29 -3.08 -1.74 -13.20
CA MET A 29 -3.41 -2.03 -11.81
C MET A 29 -4.25 -3.30 -11.67
N GLU A 30 -3.92 -4.16 -10.72
CA GLU A 30 -4.72 -5.33 -10.37
C GLU A 30 -5.37 -5.18 -8.98
N PHE A 31 -6.69 -5.35 -8.91
CA PHE A 31 -7.50 -4.99 -7.74
C PHE A 31 -8.02 -6.17 -6.93
N SER A 32 -7.96 -7.39 -7.45
CA SER A 32 -8.47 -8.59 -6.78
C SER A 32 -7.49 -9.07 -5.70
N PHE A 33 -6.19 -8.84 -5.92
CA PHE A 33 -5.14 -9.24 -5.00
C PHE A 33 -5.15 -8.42 -3.69
N LYS A 34 -5.08 -9.13 -2.56
CA LYS A 34 -5.10 -8.54 -1.20
C LYS A 34 -4.11 -9.20 -0.22
N GLY A 35 -3.28 -10.13 -0.72
CA GLY A 35 -2.42 -11.00 0.10
C GLY A 35 -1.06 -10.39 0.44
N GLU A 36 -0.15 -11.26 0.87
CA GLU A 36 1.21 -10.91 1.27
C GLU A 36 2.15 -10.81 0.06
N LEU A 37 3.36 -10.28 0.24
CA LEU A 37 4.32 -10.11 -0.86
C LEU A 37 4.68 -11.44 -1.54
N LEU A 38 4.71 -12.55 -0.79
CA LEU A 38 5.04 -13.88 -1.30
C LEU A 38 3.94 -14.48 -2.19
N ASP A 39 2.71 -13.99 -2.05
CA ASP A 39 1.54 -14.50 -2.77
C ASP A 39 1.23 -13.71 -4.05
N VAL A 40 2.06 -12.71 -4.39
CA VAL A 40 1.84 -11.89 -5.58
C VAL A 40 1.82 -12.79 -6.83
N PRO A 41 0.75 -12.76 -7.64
CA PRO A 41 0.63 -13.65 -8.78
C PRO A 41 1.70 -13.39 -9.84
N SER A 42 2.06 -14.43 -10.58
CA SER A 42 2.99 -14.30 -11.71
C SER A 42 2.51 -13.26 -12.72
N GLY A 43 3.44 -12.45 -13.24
CA GLY A 43 3.15 -11.33 -14.13
C GLY A 43 2.88 -10.00 -13.41
N TYR A 44 2.65 -10.02 -12.09
CA TYR A 44 2.45 -8.81 -11.29
C TYR A 44 3.63 -8.56 -10.34
N MET A 45 3.74 -7.32 -9.88
CA MET A 45 4.69 -6.87 -8.87
C MET A 45 4.06 -5.80 -7.98
N PRO A 46 4.59 -5.56 -6.78
CA PRO A 46 4.19 -4.38 -6.01
C PRO A 46 4.40 -3.10 -6.83
N TRP A 47 3.47 -2.16 -6.74
CA TRP A 47 3.52 -0.94 -7.55
C TRP A 47 4.84 -0.16 -7.41
N PHE A 48 5.47 -0.23 -6.24
CA PHE A 48 6.73 0.46 -5.94
C PHE A 48 7.96 -0.21 -6.55
N ASP A 49 7.81 -1.43 -7.08
CA ASP A 49 8.84 -2.16 -7.84
C ASP A 49 8.63 -2.03 -9.36
N ALA A 50 7.54 -1.38 -9.81
CA ALA A 50 7.27 -1.15 -11.23
C ALA A 50 8.40 -0.36 -11.92
N PRO A 51 8.80 -0.79 -13.14
CA PRO A 51 9.87 -0.13 -13.88
C PRO A 51 9.46 1.29 -14.27
N ASN A 52 10.44 2.20 -14.31
CA ASN A 52 10.27 3.59 -14.76
C ASN A 52 9.16 4.39 -14.03
N ARG A 53 8.71 3.96 -12.84
CA ARG A 53 7.74 4.72 -12.06
C ARG A 53 8.26 6.14 -11.78
N ALA A 54 7.40 7.13 -11.95
CA ALA A 54 7.79 8.53 -11.79
C ALA A 54 8.34 8.88 -10.39
N THR A 55 7.95 8.11 -9.37
CA THR A 55 8.34 8.32 -7.96
C THR A 55 9.66 7.66 -7.57
N GLN A 56 10.47 7.17 -8.53
CA GLN A 56 11.70 6.43 -8.23
C GLN A 56 12.75 7.18 -7.40
N SER A 57 12.78 8.50 -7.49
CA SER A 57 13.66 9.39 -6.71
C SER A 57 12.93 10.09 -5.56
N THR A 58 11.66 9.79 -5.36
CA THR A 58 10.82 10.39 -4.31
C THR A 58 10.69 9.43 -3.15
N GLN A 59 10.79 9.95 -1.92
CA GLN A 59 10.43 9.17 -0.75
C GLN A 59 8.91 9.02 -0.69
N VAL A 60 8.41 7.80 -0.67
CA VAL A 60 6.99 7.49 -0.52
C VAL A 60 6.75 6.76 0.80
N ILE A 61 5.86 7.33 1.61
CA ILE A 61 5.37 6.74 2.85
C ILE A 61 3.89 6.44 2.62
N PHE A 62 3.45 5.20 2.82
CA PHE A 62 2.08 4.79 2.50
C PHE A 62 1.53 3.71 3.44
N GLY A 63 0.24 3.45 3.31
CA GLY A 63 -0.50 2.42 4.05
C GLY A 63 -1.45 1.63 3.16
N HIS A 64 -2.66 1.31 3.65
CA HIS A 64 -3.76 0.59 2.94
C HIS A 64 -3.51 -0.91 2.66
N TRP A 65 -2.26 -1.30 2.41
CA TRP A 65 -1.90 -2.70 2.19
C TRP A 65 -1.37 -3.36 3.47
N SER A 66 -2.25 -3.56 4.46
CA SER A 66 -1.87 -4.14 5.75
C SER A 66 -1.17 -5.51 5.66
N ALA A 67 -1.52 -6.35 4.68
CA ALA A 67 -0.88 -7.65 4.46
C ALA A 67 0.58 -7.55 3.96
N LEU A 68 1.01 -6.40 3.47
CA LEU A 68 2.42 -6.17 3.13
C LEU A 68 3.31 -6.04 4.37
N GLY A 69 2.72 -5.62 5.50
CA GLY A 69 3.43 -5.32 6.74
C GLY A 69 4.40 -4.12 6.61
N LEU A 70 5.28 -3.99 7.60
CA LEU A 70 6.27 -2.93 7.65
C LEU A 70 7.32 -3.12 6.55
N GLN A 71 7.50 -2.11 5.71
CA GLN A 71 8.59 -2.06 4.73
C GLN A 71 9.46 -0.85 4.98
N GLN A 72 10.78 -1.05 4.97
CA GLN A 72 11.79 0.00 5.11
C GLN A 72 12.84 -0.17 4.01
N ARG A 73 12.54 0.35 2.82
CA ARG A 73 13.45 0.34 1.67
C ARG A 73 14.06 1.72 1.48
N LYS A 74 14.96 1.86 0.51
CA LYS A 74 15.70 3.12 0.24
C LYS A 74 14.79 4.36 0.16
N ASN A 75 13.68 4.29 -0.57
CA ASN A 75 12.75 5.40 -0.74
C ASN A 75 11.28 5.00 -0.53
N ILE A 76 11.01 3.82 0.02
CA ILE A 76 9.66 3.27 0.18
C ILE A 76 9.47 2.82 1.62
N PHE A 77 8.43 3.34 2.27
CA PHE A 77 8.07 3.03 3.65
C PHE A 77 6.59 2.66 3.74
N ALA A 78 6.31 1.39 4.02
CA ALA A 78 4.93 0.92 4.26
C ALA A 78 4.69 0.88 5.77
N LEU A 79 3.74 1.68 6.26
CA LEU A 79 3.47 1.83 7.70
C LEU A 79 2.16 1.15 8.14
N ASP A 80 1.34 0.68 7.19
CA ASP A 80 0.14 -0.08 7.54
C ASP A 80 0.53 -1.50 7.95
N THR A 81 0.68 -1.67 9.25
CA THR A 81 0.99 -2.94 9.90
C THR A 81 -0.26 -3.61 10.49
N GLY A 82 -1.44 -3.27 9.95
CA GLY A 82 -2.67 -3.99 10.25
C GLY A 82 -3.15 -3.88 11.70
N CYS A 83 -3.02 -2.70 12.33
CA CYS A 83 -3.49 -2.47 13.71
C CYS A 83 -4.92 -2.99 13.95
N LEU A 84 -5.86 -2.66 13.06
CA LEU A 84 -7.26 -3.11 13.14
C LEU A 84 -7.39 -4.64 13.16
N TRP A 85 -6.46 -5.35 12.51
CA TRP A 85 -6.48 -6.80 12.36
C TRP A 85 -5.74 -7.55 13.46
N GLY A 86 -5.36 -6.88 14.54
CA GLY A 86 -4.56 -7.44 15.63
C GLY A 86 -3.06 -7.23 15.47
N GLY A 87 -2.64 -6.46 14.46
CA GLY A 87 -1.25 -6.05 14.27
C GLY A 87 -0.89 -4.85 15.14
N GLN A 88 0.00 -4.00 14.65
CA GLN A 88 0.48 -2.82 15.38
C GLN A 88 0.04 -1.54 14.68
N LEU A 89 -0.11 -0.44 15.45
CA LEU A 89 -0.09 0.91 14.91
C LEU A 89 1.36 1.37 14.82
N THR A 90 1.78 1.80 13.62
CA THR A 90 3.17 2.17 13.34
C THR A 90 3.30 3.65 13.05
N ALA A 91 4.29 4.29 13.67
CA ALA A 91 4.73 5.64 13.39
C ALA A 91 6.20 5.64 12.97
N MET A 92 6.57 6.57 12.08
CA MET A 92 7.96 6.80 11.67
C MET A 92 8.35 8.24 11.96
N ASN A 93 9.49 8.45 12.61
CA ASN A 93 10.12 9.76 12.70
C ASN A 93 10.68 10.14 11.32
N LEU A 94 10.27 11.28 10.76
CA LEU A 94 10.66 11.66 9.39
C LEU A 94 12.13 12.05 9.25
N GLU A 95 12.77 12.53 10.30
CA GLU A 95 14.18 12.94 10.29
C GLU A 95 15.09 11.73 10.46
N THR A 96 14.87 10.93 11.50
CA THR A 96 15.75 9.80 11.86
C THR A 96 15.36 8.49 11.20
N LYS A 97 14.15 8.41 10.62
CA LYS A 97 13.52 7.16 10.13
C LYS A 97 13.27 6.11 11.22
N ALA A 98 13.43 6.48 12.49
CA ALA A 98 13.13 5.58 13.60
C ALA A 98 11.65 5.16 13.59
N ILE A 99 11.42 3.88 13.80
CA ILE A 99 10.08 3.29 13.86
C ILE A 99 9.67 3.09 15.32
N THR A 100 8.46 3.52 15.64
CA THR A 100 7.79 3.23 16.90
C THR A 100 6.49 2.49 16.60
N GLN A 101 6.25 1.39 17.31
CA GLN A 101 5.03 0.60 17.15
C GLN A 101 4.35 0.37 18.49
N VAL A 102 3.03 0.36 18.47
CA VAL A 102 2.18 0.01 19.62
C VAL A 102 1.24 -1.10 19.19
N GLN A 103 1.19 -2.16 20.00
CA GLN A 103 0.30 -3.29 19.77
C GLN A 103 -1.16 -2.85 19.83
N SER A 104 -1.98 -3.31 18.87
CA SER A 104 -3.43 -3.06 18.88
C SER A 104 -4.06 -3.54 20.18
N HIS A 105 -5.01 -2.78 20.72
CA HIS A 105 -5.80 -3.23 21.84
C HIS A 105 -6.88 -4.23 21.39
N VAL A 106 -7.31 -5.15 22.27
CA VAL A 106 -8.35 -6.13 21.94
C VAL A 106 -9.67 -5.47 21.50
N LEU A 107 -9.94 -4.28 22.03
CA LEU A 107 -11.13 -3.48 21.72
C LEU A 107 -11.06 -2.79 20.34
N ASP A 108 -9.88 -2.71 19.73
CA ASP A 108 -9.72 -2.10 18.40
C ASP A 108 -10.16 -3.07 17.28
N LYS A 109 -10.40 -4.35 17.60
CA LYS A 109 -10.78 -5.36 16.60
C LYS A 109 -12.14 -5.03 15.98
N PRO A 110 -12.32 -5.27 14.67
CA PRO A 110 -13.58 -5.01 14.00
C PRO A 110 -14.69 -5.85 14.64
N VAL A 111 -15.75 -5.16 15.07
CA VAL A 111 -16.97 -5.80 15.56
C VAL A 111 -17.68 -6.43 14.37
N LYS A 112 -17.95 -7.74 14.45
CA LYS A 112 -18.83 -8.40 13.48
C LYS A 112 -20.25 -7.88 13.69
N LEU A 113 -20.70 -7.01 12.78
CA LEU A 113 -22.12 -6.70 12.66
C LEU A 113 -22.78 -7.85 11.92
N ASN A 114 -23.73 -8.53 12.58
CA ASN A 114 -24.60 -9.49 11.90
C ASN A 114 -25.66 -8.66 11.15
N LEU A 115 -25.36 -8.34 9.89
CA LEU A 115 -26.30 -7.73 8.94
C LEU A 115 -26.96 -8.81 8.08
#